data_AF-A0A813DN96-F1
#
_entry.id   AF-A0A813DN96-F1
#
_cell.length_a   1.000
_cell.length_b   1.000
_cell.length_c   1.000
_cell.angle_alpha   90.00
_cell.angle_beta   90.00
_cell.angle_gamma   90.00
#
_symmetry.space_group_name_H-M   'P 1'
#
loop_
_entity.id
_entity.type
_entity.pdbx_description
1 polymer ?
#
loop_
_entity_poly.entity_id
_entity_poly.type
_entity_poly.pdbx_seq_one_letter_code
_entity_poly.pdbx_strand_id
1 'polypeptide(L)'
;MGAGSSSEHEIGGVRVFKVTPGSPAAEAGLEVFFDFILAINGTKLEPGEQSVFAAKIQESENGAAKLTVYSTRANGTREVTVMPRKWAGSGLLGATVRYDVVDAAENHGIRVLEVFPNSPAAHAGLVPFQDYLLGTPQRVFHDIDELVDV
;
A
#
# COMPACT_ATOMS: atom_id res chain seq x y z
N MET A 1 -22.34 -28.16 -22.14
CA MET A 1 -21.95 -28.16 -20.72
C MET A 1 -21.02 -26.97 -20.52
N GLY A 2 -21.55 -25.87 -20.00
CA GLY A 2 -20.79 -24.64 -19.79
C GLY A 2 -19.85 -24.81 -18.61
N ALA A 3 -18.55 -24.65 -18.84
CA ALA A 3 -17.61 -24.38 -17.77
C ALA A 3 -17.75 -22.90 -17.43
N GLY A 4 -18.33 -22.61 -16.27
CA GLY A 4 -18.24 -21.28 -15.68
C GLY A 4 -16.77 -21.00 -15.43
N SER A 5 -16.22 -20.04 -16.16
CA SER A 5 -14.99 -19.38 -15.76
C SER A 5 -15.28 -18.77 -14.40
N SER A 6 -14.73 -19.35 -13.33
CA SER A 6 -14.59 -18.65 -12.07
C SER A 6 -13.80 -17.39 -12.40
N SER A 7 -14.44 -16.24 -12.42
CA SER A 7 -13.72 -14.97 -12.46
C SER A 7 -13.03 -14.86 -11.11
N GLU A 8 -11.77 -15.29 -11.06
CA GLU A 8 -10.81 -14.86 -10.05
C GLU A 8 -10.96 -13.34 -9.96
N HIS A 9 -11.64 -12.88 -8.92
CA HIS A 9 -11.91 -11.46 -8.74
C HIS A 9 -10.56 -10.83 -8.41
N GLU A 10 -9.97 -10.13 -9.37
CA GLU A 10 -8.87 -9.20 -9.12
C GLU A 10 -9.26 -8.29 -7.94
N ILE A 11 -8.57 -8.46 -6.81
CA ILE A 11 -8.79 -7.63 -5.63
C ILE A 11 -8.08 -6.31 -5.89
N GLY A 12 -8.82 -5.32 -6.39
CA GLY A 12 -8.33 -3.96 -6.60
C GLY A 12 -8.63 -3.04 -5.43
N GLY A 13 -7.67 -2.19 -5.07
CA GLY A 13 -7.84 -1.22 -4.00
C GLY A 13 -6.70 -0.22 -3.88
N VAL A 14 -6.85 0.72 -2.95
CA VAL A 14 -5.82 1.72 -2.65
C VAL A 14 -4.78 1.10 -1.71
N ARG A 15 -3.63 0.72 -2.26
CA ARG A 15 -2.53 0.10 -1.53
C ARG A 15 -1.72 1.12 -0.74
N VAL A 16 -1.29 0.73 0.46
CA VAL A 16 -0.49 1.55 1.37
C VAL A 16 1.00 1.34 1.09
N PHE A 17 1.72 2.40 0.69
CA PHE A 17 3.16 2.33 0.36
C PHE A 17 4.06 2.92 1.44
N LYS A 18 3.53 3.84 2.23
CA LYS A 18 4.25 4.45 3.35
C LYS A 18 3.26 4.83 4.42
N VAL A 19 3.65 4.63 5.67
CA VAL A 19 2.94 5.13 6.84
C VAL A 19 3.92 5.88 7.71
N THR A 20 3.57 7.10 8.11
CA THR A 20 4.48 7.93 8.92
C THR A 20 4.22 7.67 10.40
N PRO A 21 5.25 7.45 11.24
CA PRO A 21 5.08 7.27 12.67
C PRO A 21 4.32 8.45 13.31
N GLY A 22 3.37 8.14 14.20
CA GLY A 22 2.52 9.14 14.85
C GLY A 22 1.45 9.77 13.95
N SER A 23 1.26 9.27 12.72
CA SER A 23 0.15 9.68 11.86
C SER A 23 -1.15 8.94 12.17
N PRO A 24 -2.32 9.46 11.76
CA PRO A 24 -3.59 8.75 11.87
C PRO A 24 -3.58 7.37 11.21
N ALA A 25 -2.88 7.18 10.09
CA ALA A 25 -2.71 5.87 9.48
C ALA A 25 -1.95 4.88 10.38
N ALA A 26 -0.89 5.35 11.06
CA ALA A 26 -0.11 4.52 11.97
C ALA A 26 -0.94 4.12 13.19
N GLU A 27 -1.69 5.06 13.77
CA GLU A 27 -2.58 4.82 14.92
C GLU A 27 -3.71 3.84 14.57
N ALA A 28 -4.21 3.91 13.33
CA ALA A 28 -5.21 2.98 12.80
C ALA A 28 -4.64 1.59 12.49
N GLY A 29 -3.32 1.40 12.55
CA GLY A 29 -2.67 0.12 12.30
C GLY A 29 -2.61 -0.27 10.82
N LEU A 30 -2.61 0.70 9.90
CA LEU A 30 -2.40 0.42 8.49
C LEU A 30 -0.97 -0.09 8.26
N GLU A 31 -0.85 -1.23 7.58
CA GLU A 31 0.42 -1.88 7.30
C GLU A 31 0.91 -1.54 5.91
N VAL A 32 2.15 -1.05 5.83
CA VAL A 32 2.80 -0.81 4.54
C VAL A 32 2.85 -2.11 3.75
N PHE A 33 2.56 -1.99 2.46
CA PHE A 33 2.64 -3.01 1.41
C PHE A 33 1.60 -4.13 1.47
N PHE A 34 1.20 -4.55 2.67
CA PHE A 34 0.25 -5.64 2.86
C PHE A 34 -1.21 -5.17 2.78
N ASP A 35 -1.48 -3.91 3.12
CA ASP A 35 -2.83 -3.40 3.19
C ASP A 35 -3.29 -2.71 1.90
N PHE A 36 -4.46 -3.15 1.44
CA PHE A 36 -5.23 -2.60 0.34
C PHE A 36 -6.55 -2.07 0.88
N ILE A 37 -6.77 -0.76 0.81
CA ILE A 37 -8.02 -0.14 1.18
C ILE A 37 -9.01 -0.35 0.03
N LEU A 38 -10.01 -1.21 0.24
CA LEU A 38 -11.02 -1.56 -0.75
C LEU A 38 -12.21 -0.57 -0.75
N ALA A 39 -12.53 -0.02 0.42
CA ALA A 39 -13.65 0.89 0.59
C ALA A 39 -13.43 1.86 1.75
N ILE A 40 -14.10 3.02 1.66
CA ILE A 40 -14.16 4.04 2.71
C ILE A 40 -15.61 4.44 2.96
N ASN A 41 -16.06 4.33 4.21
CA ASN A 41 -17.44 4.58 4.64
C ASN A 41 -18.49 3.81 3.82
N GLY A 42 -18.18 2.55 3.46
CA GLY A 42 -19.03 1.69 2.64
C GLY A 42 -18.99 2.00 1.13
N THR A 43 -18.25 3.02 0.69
CA THR A 43 -18.03 3.29 -0.73
C THR A 43 -16.80 2.54 -1.21
N LYS A 44 -17.00 1.57 -2.10
CA LYS A 44 -15.94 0.81 -2.77
C LYS A 44 -15.11 1.75 -3.66
N LEU A 45 -13.82 1.48 -3.76
CA LEU A 45 -12.88 2.23 -4.60
C LEU A 45 -12.61 1.43 -5.87
N GLU A 46 -12.77 2.07 -7.03
CA GLU A 46 -12.51 1.47 -8.35
C GLU A 46 -11.23 2.03 -9.01
N PRO A 47 -10.71 1.39 -10.09
CA PRO A 47 -9.55 1.90 -10.80
C PRO A 47 -9.79 3.33 -11.30
N GLY A 48 -8.81 4.22 -11.08
CA GLY A 48 -8.92 5.64 -11.47
C GLY A 48 -9.64 6.52 -10.44
N GLU A 49 -10.22 5.96 -9.38
CA GLU A 49 -10.92 6.71 -8.34
C GLU A 49 -10.01 7.16 -7.17
N GLN A 50 -8.71 7.31 -7.41
CA GLN A 50 -7.78 7.78 -6.37
C GLN A 50 -8.19 9.16 -5.80
N SER A 51 -8.76 10.03 -6.63
CA SER A 51 -9.31 11.32 -6.20
C SER A 51 -10.53 11.17 -5.28
N VAL A 52 -11.33 10.11 -5.46
CA VAL A 52 -12.50 9.82 -4.59
C VAL A 52 -12.03 9.41 -3.21
N PHE A 53 -10.98 8.58 -3.11
CA PHE A 53 -10.36 8.26 -1.83
C PHE A 53 -9.88 9.52 -1.10
N ALA A 54 -9.17 10.41 -1.79
CA ALA A 54 -8.69 11.66 -1.21
C ALA A 54 -9.84 12.56 -0.73
N ALA A 55 -10.90 12.70 -1.53
CA ALA A 55 -12.09 13.46 -1.18
C ALA A 55 -12.78 12.89 0.07
N LYS A 56 -13.02 11.57 0.12
CA LYS A 56 -13.65 10.89 1.27
C LYS A 56 -12.86 11.06 2.57
N ILE A 57 -11.53 11.02 2.49
CA ILE A 57 -10.65 11.28 3.63
C ILE A 57 -10.79 12.73 4.11
N GLN A 58 -10.87 13.69 3.18
CA GLN A 58 -11.07 15.09 3.51
C GLN A 58 -12.46 15.39 4.08
N GLU A 59 -13.51 14.75 3.55
CA GLU A 59 -14.88 14.84 4.10
C GLU A 59 -14.98 14.29 5.52
N SER A 60 -14.10 13.34 5.86
CA SER A 60 -14.05 12.73 7.19
C SER A 60 -13.04 13.42 8.13
N GLU A 61 -12.57 14.63 7.81
CA GLU A 61 -11.62 15.37 8.66
C GLU A 61 -12.21 15.60 10.07
N ASN A 62 -11.43 15.24 11.10
CA ASN A 62 -11.79 15.24 12.52
C ASN A 62 -12.96 14.31 12.88
N GLY A 63 -13.35 13.41 11.97
CA GLY A 63 -14.36 12.38 12.17
C GLY A 63 -13.79 10.97 12.02
N ALA A 64 -14.61 9.96 12.33
CA ALA A 64 -14.24 8.57 12.09
C ALA A 64 -14.53 8.17 10.64
N ALA A 65 -13.50 7.72 9.92
CA ALA A 65 -13.61 7.09 8.61
C ALA A 65 -13.43 5.57 8.74
N LYS A 66 -14.42 4.81 8.31
CA LYS A 66 -14.41 3.35 8.34
C LYS A 66 -13.82 2.82 7.03
N LEU A 67 -12.64 2.21 7.10
CA LEU A 67 -11.95 1.60 5.98
C LEU A 67 -12.20 0.10 5.96
N THR A 68 -12.53 -0.44 4.79
CA THR A 68 -12.48 -1.87 4.52
C THR A 68 -11.11 -2.18 3.93
N VAL A 69 -10.29 -2.94 4.63
CA VAL A 69 -8.90 -3.21 4.29
C VAL A 69 -8.71 -4.69 4.02
N TYR A 70 -8.22 -5.04 2.84
CA TYR A 70 -7.71 -6.37 2.56
C TYR A 70 -6.23 -6.43 2.90
N SER A 71 -5.83 -7.44 3.66
CA SER A 71 -4.44 -7.67 4.04
C SER A 71 -3.92 -8.90 3.32
N THR A 72 -2.91 -8.72 2.47
CA THR A 72 -2.27 -9.85 1.76
C THR A 72 -1.56 -10.79 2.72
N ARG A 73 -1.01 -10.27 3.83
CA ARG A 73 -0.37 -11.10 4.87
C ARG A 73 -1.35 -12.10 5.51
N ALA A 74 -2.56 -11.64 5.84
CA ALA A 74 -3.56 -12.46 6.50
C ALA A 74 -4.48 -13.18 5.50
N ASN A 75 -4.34 -12.89 4.20
CA ASN A 75 -5.22 -13.32 3.13
C ASN A 75 -6.71 -13.11 3.48
N GLY A 76 -7.05 -11.90 3.94
CA GLY A 76 -8.38 -11.61 4.46
C GLY A 76 -8.69 -10.12 4.65
N THR A 77 -9.98 -9.82 4.78
CA THR A 77 -10.48 -8.46 4.94
C THR A 77 -10.77 -8.14 6.40
N ARG A 78 -10.40 -6.91 6.82
CA ARG A 78 -10.70 -6.35 8.15
C ARG A 78 -11.27 -4.94 8.03
N GLU A 79 -12.02 -4.54 9.04
CA GLU A 79 -12.47 -3.15 9.16
C GLU A 79 -11.49 -2.37 10.05
N VAL A 80 -11.04 -1.22 9.55
CA VAL A 80 -10.13 -0.32 10.26
C VAL A 80 -10.80 1.03 10.38
N THR A 81 -10.85 1.60 11.59
CA THR A 81 -11.36 2.97 11.78
C THR A 81 -10.17 3.92 11.91
N VAL A 82 -10.12 4.92 11.04
CA VAL A 82 -9.11 5.98 11.11
C VAL A 82 -9.79 7.32 11.39
N MET A 83 -9.10 8.23 12.06
CA MET A 83 -9.57 9.61 12.26
C MET A 83 -8.65 10.57 11.50
N PRO A 84 -8.95 10.89 10.23
CA PRO A 84 -8.17 11.85 9.46
C PRO A 84 -8.16 13.20 10.17
N ARG A 85 -6.99 13.80 10.36
CA ARG A 85 -6.86 15.08 11.08
C ARG A 85 -5.55 15.76 10.73
N LYS A 86 -5.45 17.05 11.03
CA LYS A 86 -4.15 17.73 11.03
C LYS A 86 -3.26 17.16 12.13
N TRP A 87 -1.99 16.98 11.81
CA TRP A 87 -0.97 16.39 12.68
C TRP A 87 0.37 17.04 12.33
N ALA A 88 1.46 16.62 12.99
CA ALA A 88 2.77 17.24 12.82
C ALA A 88 3.39 17.06 11.41
N GLY A 89 2.83 16.19 10.57
CA GLY A 89 3.28 15.93 9.21
C GLY A 89 2.34 16.47 8.12
N SER A 90 2.48 15.93 6.90
CA SER A 90 1.73 16.37 5.73
C SER A 90 0.48 15.54 5.48
N GLY A 91 -0.59 16.20 5.00
CA GLY A 91 -1.88 15.57 4.72
C GLY A 91 -2.67 15.19 5.98
N LEU A 92 -3.83 14.58 5.80
CA LEU A 92 -4.73 14.22 6.91
C LEU A 92 -4.56 12.79 7.43
N LEU A 93 -3.98 11.91 6.61
CA LEU A 93 -3.82 10.48 6.91
C LEU A 93 -2.37 10.14 7.32
N GLY A 94 -1.39 10.83 6.74
CA GLY A 94 0.04 10.55 6.93
C GLY A 94 0.52 9.24 6.30
N ALA A 95 -0.16 8.80 5.24
CA ALA A 95 0.22 7.67 4.41
C ALA A 95 0.42 8.09 2.94
N THR A 96 1.32 7.40 2.25
CA THR A 96 1.41 7.42 0.78
C THR A 96 0.63 6.22 0.25
N VAL A 97 -0.30 6.48 -0.65
CA VAL A 97 -1.19 5.46 -1.18
C VAL A 97 -1.36 5.60 -2.70
N ARG A 98 -1.67 4.49 -3.37
CA ARG A 98 -1.97 4.46 -4.81
C ARG A 98 -2.93 3.31 -5.09
N TYR A 99 -3.79 3.47 -6.10
CA TYR A 99 -4.55 2.32 -6.58
C TYR A 99 -3.59 1.25 -7.11
N ASP A 100 -3.85 0.01 -6.73
CA ASP A 100 -3.08 -1.16 -7.13
C ASP A 100 -4.02 -2.38 -7.17
N VAL A 101 -3.60 -3.43 -7.84
CA VAL A 101 -4.33 -4.70 -7.87
C VAL A 101 -3.48 -5.74 -7.15
N VAL A 102 -4.13 -6.58 -6.35
CA VAL A 102 -3.48 -7.73 -5.74
C VAL A 102 -3.13 -8.71 -6.84
N ASP A 103 -1.84 -8.84 -7.16
CA ASP A 103 -1.36 -9.92 -8.01
C ASP A 103 -1.39 -11.25 -7.24
N ALA A 104 -1.98 -12.28 -7.86
CA ALA A 104 -2.13 -13.61 -7.28
C ALA A 104 -0.81 -14.40 -7.22
N ALA A 105 0.18 -14.03 -8.04
CA ALA A 105 1.53 -14.51 -7.91
C ALA A 105 2.27 -13.58 -6.93
N GLU A 106 2.35 -13.99 -5.66
CA GLU A 106 2.93 -13.21 -4.55
C GLU A 106 4.46 -12.93 -4.67
N ASN A 107 4.94 -12.40 -5.78
CA ASN A 107 6.33 -11.95 -6.00
C ASN A 107 6.36 -10.44 -6.12
N HIS A 108 6.16 -9.74 -5.01
CA HIS A 108 6.34 -8.31 -4.96
C HIS A 108 7.62 -7.98 -4.19
N GLY A 109 8.54 -7.28 -4.85
CA GLY A 109 9.75 -6.75 -4.27
C GLY A 109 11.02 -7.57 -4.51
N ILE A 110 12.16 -6.87 -4.56
CA ILE A 110 13.49 -7.42 -4.78
C ILE A 110 14.20 -7.52 -3.44
N ARG A 111 14.61 -8.73 -3.04
CA ARG A 111 15.37 -8.92 -1.80
C ARG A 111 16.80 -8.44 -1.98
N VAL A 112 17.28 -7.61 -1.05
CA VAL A 112 18.70 -7.23 -0.98
C VAL A 112 19.48 -8.43 -0.46
N LEU A 113 20.45 -8.92 -1.24
CA LEU A 113 21.33 -10.02 -0.86
C LEU A 113 22.61 -9.46 -0.22
N GLU A 114 23.72 -9.44 -0.96
CA GLU A 114 24.99 -8.90 -0.49
C GLU A 114 25.12 -7.41 -0.81
N VAL A 115 25.65 -6.63 0.15
CA VAL A 115 25.94 -5.20 -0.01
C VAL A 115 27.45 -4.99 0.16
N PHE A 116 28.12 -4.54 -0.90
CA PHE A 116 29.56 -4.34 -0.89
C PHE A 116 29.97 -3.08 -0.12
N PRO A 117 31.08 -3.09 0.65
CA PRO A 117 31.61 -1.90 1.31
C PRO A 117 31.85 -0.73 0.33
N ASN A 118 31.51 0.49 0.74
CA ASN A 118 31.62 1.72 -0.06
C ASN A 118 30.80 1.76 -1.37
N SER A 119 29.90 0.80 -1.59
CA SER A 119 28.97 0.82 -2.73
C SER A 119 27.83 1.84 -2.53
N PRO A 120 27.12 2.25 -3.60
CA PRO A 120 25.92 3.08 -3.47
C PRO A 120 24.86 2.47 -2.55
N ALA A 121 24.69 1.16 -2.55
CA ALA A 121 23.78 0.44 -1.66
C ALA A 121 24.19 0.58 -0.18
N ALA A 122 25.49 0.51 0.12
CA ALA A 122 26.01 0.73 1.47
C ALA A 122 25.79 2.18 1.94
N HIS A 123 26.04 3.16 1.07
CA HIS A 123 25.78 4.58 1.39
C HIS A 123 24.28 4.90 1.54
N ALA A 124 23.41 4.17 0.84
CA ALA A 124 21.96 4.24 1.00
C ALA A 124 21.46 3.56 2.28
N GLY A 125 22.33 2.85 3.01
CA GLY A 125 21.99 2.17 4.26
C GLY A 125 21.24 0.86 4.08
N LEU A 126 21.29 0.24 2.90
CA LEU A 126 20.64 -1.05 2.66
C LEU A 126 21.30 -2.15 3.49
N VAL A 127 20.48 -2.95 4.17
CA VAL A 127 20.92 -4.03 5.05
C VAL A 127 20.86 -5.37 4.30
N PRO A 128 21.99 -6.08 4.15
CA PRO A 128 22.05 -7.33 3.41
C PRO A 128 21.16 -8.41 4.05
N PHE A 129 20.46 -9.18 3.20
CA PHE A 129 19.53 -10.25 3.54
C PHE A 129 18.29 -9.84 4.38
N GLN A 130 18.16 -8.56 4.74
CA GLN A 130 17.08 -8.04 5.57
C GLN A 130 16.14 -7.11 4.79
N ASP A 131 16.70 -6.25 3.93
CA ASP A 131 15.90 -5.27 3.21
C ASP A 131 15.26 -5.84 1.93
N TYR A 132 14.09 -5.30 1.59
CA TYR A 132 13.36 -5.60 0.37
C TYR A 132 13.03 -4.28 -0.34
N LEU A 133 13.44 -4.17 -1.60
CA LEU A 133 13.10 -3.04 -2.47
C LEU A 133 11.73 -3.29 -3.08
N LEU A 134 10.73 -2.55 -2.64
CA LEU A 134 9.34 -2.75 -3.05
C LEU A 134 8.97 -1.94 -4.30
N GLY A 135 9.68 -0.85 -4.57
CA GLY A 135 9.36 0.08 -5.65
C GLY A 135 9.87 1.49 -5.40
N THR A 136 9.56 2.37 -6.34
CA THR A 136 9.72 3.82 -6.24
C THR A 136 8.35 4.48 -5.99
N PRO A 137 8.29 5.79 -5.72
CA PRO A 137 7.01 6.51 -5.69
C PRO A 137 6.18 6.38 -6.99
N GLN A 138 6.83 6.00 -8.10
CA GLN A 138 6.22 5.93 -9.42
C GLN A 138 5.87 4.49 -9.84
N ARG A 139 6.54 3.46 -9.31
CA ARG A 139 6.37 2.06 -9.78
C ARG A 139 6.62 1.04 -8.66
N VAL A 140 5.86 -0.06 -8.61
CA VAL A 140 6.17 -1.24 -7.76
C VAL A 140 7.10 -2.15 -8.54
N PHE A 141 8.10 -2.75 -7.90
CA PHE A 141 8.97 -3.74 -8.53
C PHE A 141 8.43 -5.16 -8.36
N HIS A 142 8.31 -5.89 -9.46
CA HIS A 142 7.93 -7.30 -9.50
C HIS A 142 9.15 -8.22 -9.70
N ASP A 143 10.15 -7.74 -10.42
CA ASP A 143 11.38 -8.46 -10.73
C ASP A 143 12.58 -7.49 -10.84
N ILE A 144 13.76 -8.07 -11.02
CA ILE A 144 15.02 -7.31 -11.08
C ILE A 144 15.23 -6.56 -12.40
N ASP A 145 14.58 -6.98 -13.49
CA ASP A 145 14.67 -6.30 -14.78
C ASP A 145 14.03 -4.90 -14.69
N GLU A 146 13.06 -4.71 -13.80
CA GLU A 146 12.48 -3.38 -13.54
C GLU A 146 13.43 -2.40 -12.84
N LEU A 147 14.55 -2.87 -12.29
CA LEU A 147 15.54 -2.04 -11.60
C LEU A 147 16.59 -1.44 -12.56
N VAL A 148 16.68 -1.95 -13.80
CA VAL A 148 17.71 -1.53 -14.78
C VAL A 148 17.22 -0.42 -15.71
N ASP A 149 15.91 -0.15 -15.74
CA ASP A 149 15.24 0.84 -16.61
C ASP A 149 15.09 2.25 -15.98
N VAL A 150 15.89 2.58 -14.96
CA VAL A 150 15.80 3.87 -14.21
C VAL A 150 16.88 4.87 -14.61
#